data_AF-A0A935P716-F1
#
_entry.id   AF-A0A935P716-F1
#
_cell.length_a   1.000
_cell.length_b   1.000
_cell.length_c   1.000
_cell.angle_alpha   90.00
_cell.angle_beta   90.00
_cell.angle_gamma   90.00
#
_symmetry.space_group_name_H-M   'P 1'
#
loop_
_entity.id
_entity.type
_entity.pdbx_description
1 polymer ?
#
loop_
_entity_poly.entity_id
_entity_poly.type
_entity_poly.pdbx_seq_one_letter_code
_entity_poly.pdbx_strand_id
1 'polypeptide(L)'
;MRKFQVKGFALGMVALFMLFLIPMAFTLIQRTVRLNRTVWREQASGVGRRLASEVMVDYMSQFSKGSGYYEDHFSASSLARTASIFSAGGSTATVIPNPAARTILIRAQGKARTTGQSTPEKNIEALIRFIPLVGQFAFEFPFNFTDNVPGDVYDGPVRVGMNFNVAGANIIFNQPVLVGQNLNARMDTRFNSQVYHGGTLNPAYTPVVYTAGVPIPDVSPTKYFSIDPVYYANICTTSSLVTTWWEFQDNAGVGEFRSTMDQNGDFNIDGADGLPGPWTPVPASGGVFFTWNVKTFVSGTVRGRVTIVSGCSGGAPNDGVRGAIEVVGAFGYPGAQLYANPQSSIFLLAGRRFILDIVVNGPTTMAGAFYVENPIYNSPECGGGGDASLIRRRGVGAVGGDQINIYGSWNNSGSCEAFNWRVFHDPSLTLYPAPGVPEYPALMSWRRYRN
;
A
#
# COMPACT_ATOMS: atom_id res chain seq x y z
N MET A 1 -30.06 25.79 -96.89
CA MET A 1 -30.18 24.54 -96.09
C MET A 1 -29.02 24.27 -95.11
N ARG A 2 -27.81 24.82 -95.24
CA ARG A 2 -26.68 24.57 -94.31
C ARG A 2 -26.81 25.13 -92.87
N LYS A 3 -27.65 26.15 -92.61
CA LYS A 3 -27.79 26.75 -91.25
C LYS A 3 -28.64 25.93 -90.26
N PHE A 4 -29.49 25.01 -90.73
CA PHE A 4 -30.33 24.16 -89.87
C PHE A 4 -29.58 22.91 -89.35
N GLN A 5 -28.62 22.37 -90.11
CA GLN A 5 -27.80 21.23 -89.66
C GLN A 5 -26.87 21.56 -88.49
N VAL A 6 -26.33 22.78 -88.42
CA VAL A 6 -25.43 23.20 -87.33
C VAL A 6 -26.17 23.32 -85.99
N LYS A 7 -27.44 23.77 -86.01
CA LYS A 7 -28.27 23.88 -84.80
C LYS A 7 -28.72 22.53 -84.25
N GLY A 8 -29.04 21.56 -85.11
CA GLY A 8 -29.41 20.20 -84.68
C GLY A 8 -28.23 19.42 -84.12
N PHE A 9 -27.03 19.58 -84.69
CA PHE A 9 -25.81 18.97 -84.19
C PHE A 9 -25.38 19.54 -82.83
N ALA A 10 -25.50 20.87 -82.65
CA ALA A 10 -25.24 21.52 -81.37
C ALA A 10 -26.22 21.07 -80.27
N LEU A 11 -27.52 20.92 -80.59
CA LEU A 11 -28.51 20.43 -79.63
C LEU A 11 -28.26 18.96 -79.23
N GLY A 12 -27.88 18.12 -80.20
CA GLY A 12 -27.49 16.74 -79.96
C GLY A 12 -26.24 16.62 -79.10
N MET A 13 -25.23 17.47 -79.33
CA MET A 13 -24.03 17.53 -78.49
C MET A 13 -24.35 17.99 -77.07
N VAL A 14 -25.19 19.01 -76.89
CA VAL A 14 -25.61 19.49 -75.56
C VAL A 14 -26.38 18.41 -74.80
N ALA A 15 -27.29 17.69 -75.47
CA ALA A 15 -28.01 16.57 -74.85
C ALA A 15 -27.05 15.45 -74.43
N LEU A 16 -26.07 15.11 -75.27
CA LEU A 16 -25.07 14.09 -74.98
C LEU A 16 -24.13 14.52 -73.84
N PHE A 17 -23.70 15.78 -73.81
CA PHE A 17 -22.93 16.36 -72.70
C PHE A 17 -23.73 16.37 -71.40
N MET A 18 -25.02 16.74 -71.42
CA MET A 18 -25.87 16.68 -70.22
C MET A 18 -26.05 15.25 -69.70
N LEU A 19 -26.15 14.27 -70.60
CA LEU A 19 -26.30 12.85 -70.25
C LEU A 19 -25.09 12.30 -69.50
N PHE A 20 -23.89 12.87 -69.71
CA PHE A 20 -22.68 12.53 -68.97
C PHE A 20 -22.41 13.46 -67.77
N LEU A 21 -22.67 14.76 -67.90
CA LEU A 21 -22.39 15.75 -66.85
C LEU A 21 -23.32 15.63 -65.65
N ILE A 22 -24.61 15.33 -65.85
CA ILE A 22 -25.57 15.26 -64.73
C ILE A 22 -25.27 14.07 -63.80
N PRO A 23 -25.07 12.83 -64.29
CA PRO A 23 -24.68 11.70 -63.43
C PRO A 23 -23.31 11.91 -62.79
N MET A 24 -22.36 12.51 -63.51
CA MET A 24 -21.02 12.83 -62.97
C MET A 24 -21.09 13.87 -61.84
N ALA A 25 -21.86 14.95 -62.01
CA ALA A 25 -22.06 15.96 -60.98
C ALA A 25 -22.79 15.37 -59.76
N PHE A 26 -23.82 14.54 -59.99
CA PHE A 26 -24.58 13.89 -58.92
C PHE A 26 -23.70 12.93 -58.10
N THR A 27 -22.89 12.10 -58.77
CA THR A 27 -21.96 11.17 -58.10
C THR A 27 -20.85 11.92 -57.34
N LEU A 28 -20.33 13.02 -57.88
CA LEU A 28 -19.38 13.91 -57.18
C LEU A 28 -20.02 14.51 -55.93
N ILE A 29 -21.23 15.08 -56.02
CA ILE A 29 -21.94 15.66 -54.88
C ILE A 29 -22.18 14.60 -53.81
N GLN A 30 -22.67 13.40 -54.17
CA GLN A 30 -22.87 12.32 -53.23
C GLN A 30 -21.57 11.87 -52.55
N ARG A 31 -20.47 11.78 -53.31
CA ARG A 31 -19.16 11.41 -52.78
C ARG A 31 -18.63 12.47 -51.81
N THR A 32 -18.75 13.75 -52.17
CA THR A 32 -18.33 14.88 -51.32
C THR A 32 -19.14 14.94 -50.03
N VAL A 33 -20.47 14.74 -50.10
CA VAL A 33 -21.33 14.67 -48.91
C VAL A 33 -20.95 13.50 -48.00
N ARG A 34 -20.65 12.32 -48.57
CA ARG A 34 -20.19 11.16 -47.80
C ARG A 34 -18.84 11.41 -47.14
N LEU A 35 -17.86 11.94 -47.89
CA LEU A 35 -16.53 12.27 -47.37
C LEU A 35 -16.61 13.31 -46.25
N ASN A 36 -17.35 14.39 -46.43
CA ASN A 36 -17.54 15.41 -45.40
C ASN A 36 -18.15 14.79 -44.13
N ARG A 37 -19.18 13.95 -44.25
CA ARG A 37 -19.77 13.26 -43.08
C ARG A 37 -18.75 12.38 -42.35
N THR A 38 -17.89 11.69 -43.07
CA THR A 38 -16.83 10.86 -42.46
C THR A 38 -15.80 11.73 -41.73
N VAL A 39 -15.33 12.81 -42.35
CA VAL A 39 -14.37 13.75 -41.75
C VAL A 39 -14.95 14.38 -40.47
N TRP A 40 -16.21 14.84 -40.50
CA TRP A 40 -16.86 15.39 -39.32
C TRP A 40 -17.00 14.36 -38.18
N ARG A 41 -17.30 13.10 -38.50
CA ARG A 41 -17.35 12.01 -37.51
C ARG A 41 -15.98 11.71 -36.91
N GLU A 42 -14.92 11.71 -37.72
CA GLU A 42 -13.56 11.49 -37.26
C GLU A 42 -13.06 12.64 -36.38
N GLN A 43 -13.33 13.88 -36.77
CA GLN A 43 -13.03 15.06 -35.96
C GLN A 43 -13.79 15.03 -34.63
N ALA A 44 -15.10 14.76 -34.64
CA ALA A 44 -15.90 14.63 -33.42
C ALA A 44 -15.39 13.51 -32.51
N SER A 45 -15.02 12.35 -33.09
CA SER A 45 -14.40 11.25 -32.36
C SER A 45 -13.05 11.66 -31.75
N GLY A 46 -12.21 12.39 -32.50
CA GLY A 46 -10.94 12.93 -32.05
C GLY A 46 -11.07 13.90 -30.87
N VAL A 47 -12.04 14.81 -30.93
CA VAL A 47 -12.34 15.75 -29.84
C VAL A 47 -12.85 15.01 -28.60
N GLY A 48 -13.80 14.08 -28.74
CA GLY A 48 -14.28 13.27 -27.61
C GLY A 48 -13.16 12.47 -26.94
N ARG A 49 -12.21 11.94 -27.71
CA ARG A 49 -11.02 11.25 -27.18
C ARG A 49 -10.12 12.18 -26.38
N ARG A 50 -9.84 13.36 -26.91
CA ARG A 50 -8.99 14.34 -26.23
C ARG A 50 -9.59 14.76 -24.90
N LEU A 51 -10.89 15.08 -24.89
CA LEU A 51 -11.61 15.46 -23.68
C LEU A 51 -11.60 14.34 -22.62
N ALA A 52 -11.85 13.09 -23.02
CA ALA A 52 -11.79 11.96 -22.08
C ALA A 52 -10.39 11.78 -21.45
N SER A 53 -9.33 11.99 -22.23
CA SER A 53 -7.95 11.93 -21.72
C SER A 53 -7.63 13.08 -20.77
N GLU A 54 -8.01 14.32 -21.15
CA GLU A 54 -7.77 15.51 -20.32
C GLU A 54 -8.50 15.38 -18.96
N VAL A 55 -9.73 14.86 -18.97
CA VAL A 55 -10.50 14.57 -17.76
C VAL A 55 -9.82 13.52 -16.89
N MET A 56 -9.34 12.43 -17.48
CA MET A 56 -8.67 11.38 -16.71
C MET A 56 -7.36 11.89 -16.11
N VAL A 57 -6.58 12.68 -16.86
CA VAL A 57 -5.32 13.26 -16.36
C VAL A 57 -5.57 14.28 -15.25
N ASP A 58 -6.57 15.14 -15.39
CA ASP A 58 -6.96 16.08 -14.32
C ASP A 58 -7.43 15.32 -13.08
N TYR A 59 -8.28 14.32 -13.25
CA TYR A 59 -8.73 13.46 -12.15
C TYR A 59 -7.54 12.79 -11.44
N MET A 60 -6.62 12.18 -12.18
CA MET A 60 -5.43 11.53 -11.61
C MET A 60 -4.49 12.54 -10.93
N SER A 61 -4.35 13.74 -11.49
CA SER A 61 -3.55 14.81 -10.88
C SER A 61 -4.14 15.23 -9.54
N GLN A 62 -5.44 15.49 -9.48
CA GLN A 62 -6.11 15.84 -8.23
C GLN A 62 -6.11 14.66 -7.25
N PHE A 63 -6.25 13.42 -7.74
CA PHE A 63 -6.14 12.21 -6.94
C PHE A 63 -4.73 12.06 -6.31
N SER A 64 -3.66 12.35 -7.06
CA SER A 64 -2.28 12.32 -6.54
C SER A 64 -1.96 13.43 -5.53
N LYS A 65 -2.75 14.52 -5.52
CA LYS A 65 -2.60 15.65 -4.60
C LYS A 65 -3.39 15.47 -3.31
N GLY A 66 -4.36 14.54 -3.29
CA GLY A 66 -5.02 14.07 -2.07
C GLY A 66 -4.00 13.35 -1.17
N SER A 67 -3.97 13.74 0.08
CA SER A 67 -2.86 13.59 1.00
C SER A 67 -2.86 12.24 1.75
N GLY A 68 -2.21 11.22 1.17
CA GLY A 68 -1.50 10.20 1.97
C GLY A 68 -2.06 8.78 1.97
N TYR A 69 -1.22 7.84 2.41
CA TYR A 69 -1.43 6.38 2.49
C TYR A 69 -2.50 5.94 3.50
N TYR A 70 -3.11 6.93 4.17
CA TYR A 70 -4.01 6.79 5.31
C TYR A 70 -5.35 7.48 5.02
N GLU A 71 -5.70 7.87 3.80
CA GLU A 71 -7.03 8.45 3.59
C GLU A 71 -8.08 7.35 3.47
N ASP A 72 -9.33 7.61 3.90
CA ASP A 72 -10.47 6.74 3.62
C ASP A 72 -10.77 6.78 2.11
N HIS A 73 -9.93 6.10 1.33
CA HIS A 73 -9.86 6.19 -0.13
C HIS A 73 -11.14 5.74 -0.84
N PHE A 74 -12.06 5.12 -0.11
CA PHE A 74 -13.33 4.63 -0.66
C PHE A 74 -14.52 5.52 -0.29
N SER A 75 -14.36 6.51 0.59
CA SER A 75 -15.40 7.47 0.93
C SER A 75 -15.77 8.40 -0.22
N ALA A 76 -17.02 8.86 -0.24
CA ALA A 76 -17.50 9.80 -1.24
C ALA A 76 -16.76 11.16 -1.17
N SER A 77 -16.35 11.57 0.04
CA SER A 77 -15.58 12.82 0.26
C SER A 77 -14.14 12.69 -0.25
N SER A 78 -13.46 11.58 -0.01
CA SER A 78 -12.10 11.36 -0.50
C SER A 78 -12.04 11.17 -2.02
N LEU A 79 -13.14 10.85 -2.67
CA LEU A 79 -13.27 10.71 -4.12
C LEU A 79 -13.89 11.94 -4.80
N ALA A 80 -14.36 12.93 -4.03
CA ALA A 80 -14.86 14.17 -4.58
C ALA A 80 -13.72 14.98 -5.22
N ARG A 81 -13.88 15.37 -6.48
CA ARG A 81 -12.87 16.12 -7.23
C ARG A 81 -13.50 17.35 -7.87
N THR A 82 -12.75 18.44 -7.92
CA THR A 82 -13.28 19.71 -8.43
C THR A 82 -13.45 19.62 -9.93
N ALA A 83 -14.66 19.96 -10.37
CA ALA A 83 -15.08 19.86 -11.75
C ALA A 83 -14.51 21.00 -12.64
N SER A 84 -13.19 21.18 -12.70
CA SER A 84 -12.57 22.31 -13.43
C SER A 84 -12.79 22.25 -14.96
N ILE A 85 -12.70 21.05 -15.56
CA ILE A 85 -12.89 20.81 -17.01
C ILE A 85 -14.34 20.38 -17.34
N PHE A 86 -15.13 20.01 -16.33
CA PHE A 86 -16.42 19.34 -16.48
C PHE A 86 -17.61 20.30 -16.65
N SER A 87 -17.41 21.58 -16.34
CA SER A 87 -18.47 22.61 -16.31
C SER A 87 -19.00 23.01 -17.69
N ALA A 88 -18.33 22.62 -18.79
CA ALA A 88 -18.72 22.96 -20.15
C ALA A 88 -19.65 21.92 -20.85
N GLY A 89 -20.06 20.86 -20.16
CA GLY A 89 -21.10 19.91 -20.62
C GLY A 89 -20.70 18.93 -21.73
N GLY A 90 -19.39 18.76 -21.98
CA GLY A 90 -18.83 17.84 -22.99
C GLY A 90 -18.06 16.64 -22.41
N SER A 91 -17.95 16.53 -21.09
CA SER A 91 -17.15 15.50 -20.44
C SER A 91 -17.60 15.19 -19.02
N THR A 92 -17.46 13.93 -18.60
CA THR A 92 -17.83 13.44 -17.28
C THR A 92 -16.78 12.46 -16.75
N ALA A 93 -16.67 12.34 -15.43
CA ALA A 93 -15.95 11.24 -14.79
C ALA A 93 -16.89 10.54 -13.82
N THR A 94 -16.91 9.21 -13.86
CA THR A 94 -17.63 8.37 -12.90
C THR A 94 -16.63 7.54 -12.14
N VAL A 95 -16.79 7.49 -10.82
CA VAL A 95 -15.89 6.79 -9.91
C VAL A 95 -16.70 5.67 -9.25
N ILE A 96 -16.22 4.43 -9.39
CA ILE A 96 -16.88 3.24 -8.88
C ILE A 96 -15.93 2.59 -7.87
N PRO A 97 -16.09 2.86 -6.56
CA PRO A 97 -15.28 2.21 -5.53
C PRO A 97 -15.74 0.76 -5.32
N ASN A 98 -14.78 -0.14 -5.09
CA ASN A 98 -15.01 -1.50 -4.65
C ASN A 98 -14.10 -1.77 -3.43
N PRO A 99 -14.58 -1.47 -2.20
CA PRO A 99 -13.79 -1.64 -0.97
C PRO A 99 -13.39 -3.10 -0.73
N ALA A 100 -14.24 -4.07 -1.08
CA ALA A 100 -13.97 -5.50 -0.88
C ALA A 100 -12.77 -5.98 -1.72
N ALA A 101 -12.66 -5.51 -2.96
CA ALA A 101 -11.52 -5.80 -3.82
C ALA A 101 -10.38 -4.77 -3.68
N ARG A 102 -10.57 -3.73 -2.84
CA ARG A 102 -9.63 -2.62 -2.64
C ARG A 102 -9.24 -1.95 -3.96
N THR A 103 -10.24 -1.67 -4.78
CA THR A 103 -10.06 -1.07 -6.11
C THR A 103 -10.99 0.09 -6.33
N ILE A 104 -10.59 0.99 -7.22
CA ILE A 104 -11.42 2.07 -7.72
C ILE A 104 -11.34 2.06 -9.24
N LEU A 105 -12.50 1.94 -9.88
CA LEU A 105 -12.64 2.09 -11.32
C LEU A 105 -13.06 3.52 -11.63
N ILE A 106 -12.22 4.23 -12.39
CA ILE A 106 -12.51 5.57 -12.88
C ILE A 106 -12.87 5.45 -14.35
N ARG A 107 -14.02 5.98 -14.75
CA ARG A 107 -14.48 6.06 -16.13
C ARG A 107 -14.58 7.52 -16.54
N ALA A 108 -13.66 7.98 -17.37
CA ALA A 108 -13.73 9.29 -18.00
C ALA A 108 -14.45 9.18 -19.34
N GLN A 109 -15.42 10.07 -19.58
CA GLN A 109 -16.16 10.15 -20.83
C GLN A 109 -15.95 11.52 -21.47
N GLY A 110 -15.76 11.53 -22.78
CA GLY A 110 -15.70 12.74 -23.60
C GLY A 110 -16.68 12.67 -24.76
N LYS A 111 -17.35 13.79 -25.02
CA LYS A 111 -18.33 14.00 -26.08
C LYS A 111 -17.97 15.27 -26.83
N ALA A 112 -17.91 15.20 -28.16
CA ALA A 112 -17.84 16.41 -28.97
C ALA A 112 -19.17 17.16 -28.84
N ARG A 113 -19.11 18.47 -28.62
CA ARG A 113 -20.32 19.29 -28.58
C ARG A 113 -20.71 19.62 -30.02
N THR A 114 -21.68 18.91 -30.58
CA THR A 114 -22.31 19.30 -31.86
C THR A 114 -23.81 19.45 -31.67
N THR A 115 -24.32 20.61 -32.06
CA THR A 115 -25.75 20.95 -32.03
C THR A 115 -26.55 19.96 -32.88
N GLY A 116 -27.39 19.15 -32.23
CA GLY A 116 -28.46 18.39 -32.89
C GLY A 116 -28.11 17.01 -33.47
N GLN A 117 -26.93 16.44 -33.20
CA GLN A 117 -26.61 15.04 -33.59
C GLN A 117 -26.10 14.20 -32.43
N SER A 118 -26.46 12.91 -32.40
CA SER A 118 -25.89 11.92 -31.49
C SER A 118 -24.38 11.77 -31.78
N THR A 119 -23.55 12.37 -30.94
CA THR A 119 -22.10 12.28 -31.04
C THR A 119 -21.58 11.00 -30.40
N PRO A 120 -20.61 10.31 -31.03
CA PRO A 120 -20.03 9.10 -30.48
C PRO A 120 -19.30 9.41 -29.17
N GLU A 121 -19.77 8.81 -28.08
CA GLU A 121 -19.13 8.87 -26.77
C GLU A 121 -17.82 8.09 -26.79
N LYS A 122 -16.79 8.62 -26.13
CA LYS A 122 -15.50 7.94 -25.97
C LYS A 122 -15.16 7.84 -24.50
N ASN A 123 -14.84 6.62 -24.09
CA ASN A 123 -14.58 6.27 -22.70
C ASN A 123 -13.12 5.85 -22.53
N ILE A 124 -12.52 6.32 -21.45
CA ILE A 124 -11.24 5.85 -20.93
C ILE A 124 -11.50 5.33 -19.52
N GLU A 125 -11.00 4.14 -19.24
CA GLU A 125 -11.12 3.51 -17.94
C GLU A 125 -9.74 3.33 -17.31
N ALA A 126 -9.66 3.65 -16.02
CA ALA A 126 -8.48 3.41 -15.20
C ALA A 126 -8.88 2.61 -13.97
N LEU A 127 -8.13 1.56 -13.68
CA LEU A 127 -8.30 0.76 -12.46
C LEU A 127 -7.14 1.06 -11.52
N ILE A 128 -7.45 1.59 -10.34
CA ILE A 128 -6.50 1.76 -9.24
C ILE A 128 -6.75 0.63 -8.25
N ARG A 129 -5.68 -0.02 -7.78
CA ARG A 129 -5.73 -0.95 -6.65
C ARG A 129 -4.93 -0.38 -5.50
N PHE A 130 -5.48 -0.47 -4.30
CA PHE A 130 -4.76 -0.11 -3.08
C PHE A 130 -4.10 -1.36 -2.52
N ILE A 131 -2.78 -1.29 -2.37
CA ILE A 131 -1.95 -2.40 -1.91
C ILE A 131 -1.52 -2.09 -0.47
N PRO A 132 -1.66 -3.02 0.50
CA PRO A 132 -1.18 -2.79 1.85
C PRO A 132 0.32 -2.56 1.82
N LEU A 133 0.79 -1.64 2.67
CA LEU A 133 2.22 -1.50 2.89
C LEU A 133 2.79 -2.64 3.76
N VAL A 134 1.95 -3.49 4.35
CA VAL A 134 2.36 -4.62 5.20
C VAL A 134 2.34 -5.94 4.43
N GLY A 135 3.19 -6.90 4.84
CA GLY A 135 3.12 -8.28 4.36
C GLY A 135 3.76 -8.54 2.99
N GLN A 136 4.36 -7.52 2.35
CA GLN A 136 5.12 -7.70 1.11
C GLN A 136 6.48 -8.34 1.37
N PHE A 137 7.13 -7.93 2.45
CA PHE A 137 8.41 -8.44 2.91
C PHE A 137 8.26 -9.04 4.30
N ALA A 138 9.02 -10.08 4.60
CA ALA A 138 9.11 -10.58 5.96
C ALA A 138 9.90 -9.60 6.85
N PHE A 139 10.87 -8.93 6.24
CA PHE A 139 11.70 -7.94 6.91
C PHE A 139 11.95 -6.74 5.99
N GLU A 140 11.63 -5.53 6.45
CA GLU A 140 11.69 -4.33 5.62
C GLU A 140 12.30 -3.14 6.35
N PHE A 141 13.40 -2.60 5.85
CA PHE A 141 14.03 -1.40 6.39
C PHE A 141 14.11 -0.36 5.29
N PRO A 142 13.43 0.78 5.39
CA PRO A 142 13.52 1.80 4.34
C PRO A 142 14.86 2.55 4.32
N PHE A 143 15.73 2.29 5.29
CA PHE A 143 16.98 3.02 5.53
C PHE A 143 18.18 2.09 5.62
N ASN A 144 19.33 2.62 6.06
CA ASN A 144 20.51 1.78 6.33
C ASN A 144 20.16 0.79 7.45
N PHE A 145 20.59 -0.46 7.30
CA PHE A 145 20.39 -1.49 8.30
C PHE A 145 21.66 -2.31 8.48
N THR A 146 21.96 -2.66 9.73
CA THR A 146 23.06 -3.57 10.08
C THR A 146 22.50 -4.73 10.86
N ASP A 147 22.68 -5.94 10.35
CA ASP A 147 22.46 -7.18 11.08
C ASP A 147 23.78 -7.66 11.67
N ASN A 148 23.93 -7.59 12.99
CA ASN A 148 25.13 -8.04 13.70
C ASN A 148 24.92 -9.32 14.51
N VAL A 149 23.74 -9.96 14.45
CA VAL A 149 23.38 -11.09 15.31
C VAL A 149 23.81 -12.40 14.65
N PRO A 150 24.69 -13.20 15.29
CA PRO A 150 25.13 -14.46 14.70
C PRO A 150 24.00 -15.49 14.60
N GLY A 151 23.86 -16.11 13.43
CA GLY A 151 22.96 -17.25 13.24
C GLY A 151 21.49 -16.89 12.96
N ASP A 152 21.20 -15.62 12.67
CA ASP A 152 19.86 -15.20 12.23
C ASP A 152 19.46 -15.88 10.91
N VAL A 153 18.18 -16.25 10.81
CA VAL A 153 17.61 -16.95 9.65
C VAL A 153 16.38 -16.20 9.13
N TYR A 154 16.44 -15.78 7.88
CA TYR A 154 15.35 -15.10 7.18
C TYR A 154 14.70 -16.07 6.18
N ASP A 155 13.56 -16.63 6.56
CA ASP A 155 12.71 -17.52 5.76
C ASP A 155 11.69 -16.76 4.90
N GLY A 156 11.96 -15.49 4.61
CA GLY A 156 11.08 -14.58 3.91
C GLY A 156 11.83 -13.49 3.16
N PRO A 157 11.21 -12.84 2.16
CA PRO A 157 11.89 -11.83 1.36
C PRO A 157 12.27 -10.63 2.25
N VAL A 158 13.50 -10.17 2.08
CA VAL A 158 14.10 -9.08 2.86
C VAL A 158 14.29 -7.86 1.97
N ARG A 159 13.94 -6.69 2.47
CA ARG A 159 14.17 -5.41 1.80
C ARG A 159 14.92 -4.43 2.68
N VAL A 160 15.96 -3.82 2.14
CA VAL A 160 16.70 -2.71 2.73
C VAL A 160 16.77 -1.58 1.70
N GLY A 161 16.20 -0.42 2.01
CA GLY A 161 16.05 0.71 1.09
C GLY A 161 17.35 1.48 0.83
N MET A 162 18.33 1.38 1.73
CA MET A 162 19.66 1.98 1.57
C MET A 162 20.77 0.92 1.65
N ASN A 163 21.84 1.15 2.43
CA ASN A 163 22.93 0.20 2.59
C ASN A 163 22.55 -0.89 3.58
N PHE A 164 22.89 -2.13 3.25
CA PHE A 164 22.72 -3.28 4.14
C PHE A 164 24.09 -3.83 4.54
N ASN A 165 24.35 -3.91 5.85
CA ASN A 165 25.55 -4.51 6.41
C ASN A 165 25.21 -5.78 7.21
N VAL A 166 25.66 -6.94 6.76
CA VAL A 166 25.51 -8.23 7.45
C VAL A 166 26.83 -8.55 8.16
N ALA A 167 26.93 -8.09 9.41
CA ALA A 167 28.09 -8.20 10.30
C ALA A 167 28.02 -9.42 11.25
N GLY A 168 26.84 -10.04 11.42
CA GLY A 168 26.68 -11.27 12.20
C GLY A 168 27.23 -12.49 11.46
N ALA A 169 27.80 -13.44 12.21
CA ALA A 169 28.34 -14.67 11.64
C ALA A 169 27.22 -15.65 11.27
N ASN A 170 27.42 -16.46 10.21
CA ASN A 170 26.49 -17.53 9.79
C ASN A 170 25.03 -17.12 9.56
N ILE A 171 24.76 -15.88 9.15
CA ILE A 171 23.40 -15.43 8.82
C ILE A 171 22.91 -16.08 7.52
N ILE A 172 21.66 -16.52 7.48
CA ILE A 172 21.05 -17.24 6.36
C ILE A 172 19.82 -16.49 5.82
N PHE A 173 19.80 -16.25 4.50
CA PHE A 173 18.64 -15.76 3.77
C PHE A 173 18.12 -16.84 2.83
N ASN A 174 16.90 -17.32 3.05
CA ASN A 174 16.28 -18.39 2.25
C ASN A 174 15.37 -17.88 1.13
N GLN A 175 15.15 -16.57 1.05
CA GLN A 175 14.28 -15.89 0.10
C GLN A 175 14.96 -14.63 -0.45
N PRO A 176 14.39 -13.98 -1.48
CA PRO A 176 15.06 -12.87 -2.15
C PRO A 176 15.42 -11.72 -1.21
N VAL A 177 16.62 -11.16 -1.41
CA VAL A 177 17.12 -9.98 -0.68
C VAL A 177 17.22 -8.80 -1.64
N LEU A 178 16.57 -7.69 -1.32
CA LEU A 178 16.54 -6.47 -2.12
C LEU A 178 17.22 -5.33 -1.36
N VAL A 179 18.29 -4.78 -1.92
CA VAL A 179 19.09 -3.71 -1.30
C VAL A 179 19.14 -2.50 -2.22
N GLY A 180 18.68 -1.34 -1.74
CA GLY A 180 18.62 -0.12 -2.54
C GLY A 180 19.99 0.47 -2.88
N GLN A 181 20.99 0.25 -2.04
CA GLN A 181 22.37 0.72 -2.25
C GLN A 181 23.37 -0.44 -2.11
N ASN A 182 24.39 -0.30 -1.27
CA ASN A 182 25.46 -1.26 -1.13
C ASN A 182 25.06 -2.40 -0.17
N LEU A 183 25.45 -3.63 -0.51
CA LEU A 183 25.35 -4.81 0.36
C LEU A 183 26.76 -5.24 0.76
N ASN A 184 27.09 -5.07 2.04
CA ASN A 184 28.30 -5.60 2.66
C ASN A 184 27.89 -6.76 3.56
N ALA A 185 28.33 -7.98 3.27
CA ALA A 185 28.08 -9.16 4.07
C ALA A 185 29.39 -9.82 4.47
N ARG A 186 29.33 -10.71 5.46
CA ARG A 186 30.48 -11.55 5.79
C ARG A 186 30.60 -12.71 4.83
N MET A 187 31.81 -13.28 4.75
CA MET A 187 32.11 -14.45 3.91
C MET A 187 31.28 -15.69 4.28
N ASP A 188 30.82 -15.78 5.52
CA ASP A 188 30.03 -16.90 6.04
C ASP A 188 28.51 -16.67 5.98
N THR A 189 28.06 -15.53 5.45
CA THR A 189 26.65 -15.27 5.14
C THR A 189 26.19 -16.14 3.95
N ARG A 190 25.01 -16.76 4.07
CA ARG A 190 24.44 -17.62 3.01
C ARG A 190 23.19 -16.98 2.42
N PHE A 191 23.17 -16.77 1.11
CA PHE A 191 21.99 -16.29 0.38
C PHE A 191 21.41 -17.41 -0.50
N ASN A 192 20.56 -18.27 0.01
CA ASN A 192 20.00 -19.41 -0.74
C ASN A 192 18.98 -19.01 -1.84
N SER A 193 18.90 -17.73 -2.20
CA SER A 193 17.96 -17.15 -3.14
C SER A 193 18.58 -15.94 -3.88
N GLN A 194 17.82 -15.29 -4.75
CA GLN A 194 18.29 -14.15 -5.53
C GLN A 194 18.60 -12.93 -4.66
N VAL A 195 19.73 -12.29 -4.92
CA VAL A 195 20.09 -11.00 -4.34
C VAL A 195 19.99 -9.92 -5.42
N TYR A 196 19.29 -8.83 -5.09
CA TYR A 196 19.16 -7.62 -5.88
C TYR A 196 19.82 -6.47 -5.11
N HIS A 197 20.75 -5.75 -5.73
CA HIS A 197 21.42 -4.60 -5.10
C HIS A 197 21.56 -3.42 -6.07
N GLY A 198 21.46 -2.20 -5.55
CA GLY A 198 21.62 -0.97 -6.33
C GLY A 198 23.06 -0.47 -6.42
N GLY A 199 23.93 -0.86 -5.49
CA GLY A 199 25.32 -0.39 -5.35
C GLY A 199 26.35 -1.51 -5.44
N THR A 200 27.38 -1.47 -4.61
CA THR A 200 28.41 -2.51 -4.51
C THR A 200 27.93 -3.72 -3.72
N LEU A 201 28.39 -4.90 -4.12
CA LEU A 201 28.19 -6.16 -3.39
C LEU A 201 29.55 -6.68 -2.90
N ASN A 202 29.69 -6.89 -1.60
CA ASN A 202 30.91 -7.40 -0.98
C ASN A 202 30.57 -8.40 0.14
N PRO A 203 31.08 -9.65 0.14
CA PRO A 203 31.85 -10.27 -0.92
C PRO A 203 31.00 -10.53 -2.17
N ALA A 204 31.65 -10.80 -3.29
CA ALA A 204 30.95 -11.24 -4.49
C ALA A 204 30.15 -12.53 -4.21
N TYR A 205 28.87 -12.54 -4.56
CA TYR A 205 27.97 -13.67 -4.35
C TYR A 205 27.50 -14.26 -5.70
N THR A 206 27.13 -15.54 -5.74
CA THR A 206 26.52 -16.21 -6.91
C THR A 206 25.43 -17.18 -6.44
N PRO A 207 24.21 -17.23 -7.04
CA PRO A 207 23.74 -16.46 -8.19
C PRO A 207 23.17 -15.09 -7.79
N VAL A 208 23.83 -14.01 -8.23
CA VAL A 208 23.28 -12.65 -8.19
C VAL A 208 22.49 -12.45 -9.48
N VAL A 209 21.22 -12.08 -9.35
CA VAL A 209 20.32 -11.93 -10.51
C VAL A 209 20.29 -10.49 -11.04
N TYR A 210 20.93 -9.53 -10.36
CA TYR A 210 20.80 -8.14 -10.78
C TYR A 210 22.02 -7.23 -10.60
N THR A 211 22.35 -6.51 -11.68
CA THR A 211 23.38 -5.46 -11.82
C THR A 211 22.70 -4.15 -12.19
N ALA A 212 22.98 -3.07 -11.45
CA ALA A 212 22.56 -1.66 -11.62
C ALA A 212 21.73 -1.31 -12.89
N GLY A 213 20.51 -0.77 -12.71
CA GLY A 213 19.73 -0.11 -13.78
C GLY A 213 18.23 -0.45 -13.91
N VAL A 214 17.72 -1.43 -13.16
CA VAL A 214 16.29 -1.81 -13.10
C VAL A 214 15.78 -1.22 -11.80
N PRO A 215 14.66 -0.49 -11.85
CA PRO A 215 14.04 0.04 -10.65
C PRO A 215 13.71 -1.13 -9.72
N ILE A 216 14.41 -1.22 -8.59
CA ILE A 216 13.79 -1.82 -7.40
C ILE A 216 12.51 -1.00 -7.23
N PRO A 217 11.31 -1.62 -7.13
CA PRO A 217 10.07 -0.89 -6.96
C PRO A 217 10.28 0.18 -5.89
N ASP A 218 10.27 1.45 -6.32
CA ASP A 218 10.50 2.58 -5.44
C ASP A 218 9.25 2.76 -4.60
N VAL A 219 9.21 2.01 -3.51
CA VAL A 219 8.37 2.36 -2.39
C VAL A 219 9.16 3.49 -1.72
N SER A 220 8.76 4.74 -1.97
CA SER A 220 9.55 5.95 -1.68
C SER A 220 9.98 6.07 -0.21
N PRO A 221 11.27 6.28 0.11
CA PRO A 221 11.87 6.50 1.45
C PRO A 221 11.18 7.53 2.35
N THR A 222 10.37 8.43 1.80
CA THR A 222 10.02 9.69 2.47
C THR A 222 8.64 9.74 3.12
N LYS A 223 7.84 8.67 3.06
CA LYS A 223 6.47 8.66 3.63
C LYS A 223 6.05 7.32 4.29
N TYR A 224 7.02 6.56 4.78
CA TYR A 224 6.79 5.24 5.41
C TYR A 224 6.12 5.34 6.77
N PHE A 225 5.07 4.53 7.00
CA PHE A 225 4.42 4.23 8.29
C PHE A 225 4.34 5.38 9.30
N SER A 226 4.13 6.61 8.84
CA SER A 226 3.96 7.74 9.76
C SER A 226 2.57 7.66 10.37
N ILE A 227 2.45 7.79 11.68
CA ILE A 227 1.14 7.72 12.33
C ILE A 227 0.45 9.05 12.09
N ASP A 228 -0.65 9.03 11.33
CA ASP A 228 -1.55 10.16 11.24
C ASP A 228 -2.61 10.06 12.37
N PRO A 229 -2.50 10.86 13.44
CA PRO A 229 -3.47 10.82 14.53
C PRO A 229 -4.88 11.22 14.07
N VAL A 230 -5.00 12.10 13.08
CA VAL A 230 -6.29 12.55 12.56
C VAL A 230 -6.97 11.41 11.81
N TYR A 231 -6.21 10.64 11.01
CA TYR A 231 -6.73 9.44 10.38
C TYR A 231 -7.24 8.43 11.39
N TYR A 232 -6.40 8.06 12.37
CA TYR A 232 -6.76 7.01 13.31
C TYR A 232 -7.89 7.43 14.25
N ALA A 233 -8.01 8.71 14.60
CA ALA A 233 -9.19 9.24 15.28
C ALA A 233 -10.46 9.21 14.40
N ASN A 234 -10.34 9.55 13.12
CA ASN A 234 -11.48 9.56 12.19
C ASN A 234 -11.94 8.16 11.80
N ILE A 235 -11.03 7.21 11.53
CA ILE A 235 -11.42 5.84 11.14
C ILE A 235 -12.16 5.15 12.27
N CYS A 236 -11.77 5.43 13.52
CA CYS A 236 -12.47 4.98 14.71
C CYS A 236 -13.91 5.53 14.75
N THR A 237 -14.15 6.75 14.27
CA THR A 237 -15.46 7.38 14.39
C THR A 237 -16.38 7.23 13.17
N THR A 238 -15.84 7.00 11.96
CA THR A 238 -16.62 7.10 10.70
C THR A 238 -16.59 5.89 9.77
N SER A 239 -15.74 4.88 10.00
CA SER A 239 -15.52 3.80 9.01
C SER A 239 -16.55 2.67 9.11
N SER A 240 -17.18 2.32 7.98
CA SER A 240 -18.08 1.15 7.89
C SER A 240 -17.35 -0.20 7.86
N LEU A 241 -16.02 -0.19 7.69
CA LEU A 241 -15.16 -1.37 7.75
C LEU A 241 -14.71 -1.71 9.17
N VAL A 242 -14.89 -0.77 10.11
CA VAL A 242 -14.53 -0.90 11.53
C VAL A 242 -15.82 -0.92 12.33
N THR A 243 -16.20 -2.09 12.83
CA THR A 243 -17.43 -2.23 13.63
C THR A 243 -17.24 -1.87 15.10
N THR A 244 -15.99 -1.79 15.55
CA THR A 244 -15.63 -1.56 16.95
C THR A 244 -14.29 -0.85 17.02
N TRP A 245 -14.24 0.19 17.85
CA TRP A 245 -13.09 1.05 18.02
C TRP A 245 -12.93 1.40 19.49
N TRP A 246 -11.67 1.61 19.89
CA TRP A 246 -11.33 2.11 21.21
C TRP A 246 -10.20 3.13 21.11
N GLU A 247 -10.43 4.30 21.71
CA GLU A 247 -9.47 5.39 21.77
C GLU A 247 -9.08 5.67 23.22
N PHE A 248 -7.78 5.66 23.50
CA PHE A 248 -7.23 6.06 24.79
C PHE A 248 -6.22 7.18 24.59
N GLN A 249 -6.53 8.34 25.14
CA GLN A 249 -5.63 9.49 25.16
C GLN A 249 -5.25 9.78 26.62
N ASP A 250 -3.95 9.86 26.91
CA ASP A 250 -3.48 10.46 28.15
C ASP A 250 -2.75 11.77 27.85
N ASN A 251 -3.30 12.87 28.37
CA ASN A 251 -2.70 14.20 28.27
C ASN A 251 -1.63 14.44 29.33
N ALA A 252 -1.55 13.61 30.38
CA ALA A 252 -0.55 13.71 31.45
C ALA A 252 0.74 12.92 31.13
N GLY A 253 0.70 11.99 30.18
CA GLY A 253 1.86 11.26 29.67
C GLY A 253 2.45 10.23 30.64
N VAL A 254 1.62 9.66 31.51
CA VAL A 254 1.96 8.62 32.51
C VAL A 254 1.09 7.36 32.35
N GLY A 255 0.07 7.39 31.50
CA GLY A 255 -0.88 6.30 31.28
C GLY A 255 -0.23 5.06 30.64
N GLU A 256 -0.48 3.91 31.27
CA GLU A 256 -0.30 2.60 30.67
C GLU A 256 -1.65 2.10 30.14
N PHE A 257 -1.66 1.59 28.90
CA PHE A 257 -2.79 0.90 28.32
C PHE A 257 -2.46 -0.60 28.25
N ARG A 258 -3.24 -1.46 28.89
CA ARG A 258 -2.98 -2.90 28.89
C ARG A 258 -4.13 -3.63 28.20
N SER A 259 -3.79 -4.37 27.15
CA SER A 259 -4.72 -5.20 26.41
C SER A 259 -4.29 -6.66 26.50
N THR A 260 -5.20 -7.51 26.98
CA THR A 260 -5.02 -8.97 27.01
C THR A 260 -6.02 -9.62 26.07
N MET A 261 -5.59 -10.52 25.19
CA MET A 261 -6.48 -11.27 24.29
C MET A 261 -6.50 -12.75 24.66
N ASP A 262 -7.68 -13.34 24.80
CA ASP A 262 -7.82 -14.74 25.21
C ASP A 262 -7.95 -15.71 24.02
N GLN A 263 -7.95 -17.01 24.33
CA GLN A 263 -8.10 -18.05 23.32
C GLN A 263 -9.49 -18.09 22.67
N ASN A 264 -10.49 -17.46 23.28
CA ASN A 264 -11.85 -17.38 22.73
C ASN A 264 -11.97 -16.29 21.67
N GLY A 265 -11.01 -15.36 21.62
CA GLY A 265 -11.01 -14.23 20.71
C GLY A 265 -11.60 -12.96 21.28
N ASP A 266 -11.78 -12.94 22.59
CA ASP A 266 -12.21 -11.77 23.32
C ASP A 266 -10.97 -10.99 23.72
N PHE A 267 -11.06 -9.67 23.66
CA PHE A 267 -10.03 -8.79 24.21
C PHE A 267 -10.54 -8.19 25.51
N ASN A 268 -9.63 -8.02 26.45
CA ASN A 268 -9.81 -7.27 27.67
C ASN A 268 -8.92 -6.03 27.61
N ILE A 269 -9.50 -4.89 27.95
CA ILE A 269 -8.75 -3.67 28.22
C ILE A 269 -8.78 -3.48 29.72
N ASP A 270 -7.61 -3.53 30.36
CA ASP A 270 -7.52 -3.23 31.78
C ASP A 270 -7.91 -1.77 32.02
N GLY A 271 -8.67 -1.52 33.10
CA GLY A 271 -8.95 -0.19 33.59
C GLY A 271 -7.66 0.56 33.96
N ALA A 272 -7.75 1.89 34.05
CA ALA A 272 -6.61 2.73 34.46
C ALA A 272 -6.08 2.41 35.87
N ASP A 273 -6.85 1.68 36.68
CA ASP A 273 -6.51 1.14 38.00
C ASP A 273 -5.81 -0.23 37.95
N GLY A 274 -5.60 -0.79 36.75
CA GLY A 274 -5.00 -2.10 36.54
C GLY A 274 -5.94 -3.27 36.80
N LEU A 275 -7.24 -3.02 37.02
CA LEU A 275 -8.24 -4.08 37.11
C LEU A 275 -8.66 -4.53 35.70
N PRO A 276 -8.84 -5.84 35.45
CA PRO A 276 -9.31 -6.31 34.15
C PRO A 276 -10.68 -5.70 33.84
N GLY A 277 -10.80 -5.05 32.69
CA GLY A 277 -12.08 -4.60 32.18
C GLY A 277 -12.97 -5.75 31.69
N PRO A 278 -14.15 -5.46 31.13
CA PRO A 278 -15.00 -6.47 30.55
C PRO A 278 -14.37 -7.07 29.28
N TRP A 279 -14.42 -8.40 29.18
CA TRP A 279 -14.08 -9.10 27.95
C TRP A 279 -15.06 -8.72 26.84
N THR A 280 -14.51 -8.28 25.71
CA THR A 280 -15.28 -7.81 24.56
C THR A 280 -14.85 -8.59 23.32
N PRO A 281 -15.78 -9.15 22.54
CA PRO A 281 -15.43 -9.92 21.36
C PRO A 281 -14.91 -9.02 20.23
N VAL A 282 -13.83 -9.43 19.57
CA VAL A 282 -13.40 -8.80 18.31
C VAL A 282 -14.33 -9.29 17.18
N PRO A 283 -15.03 -8.40 16.46
CA PRO A 283 -15.87 -8.81 15.34
C PRO A 283 -15.04 -9.40 14.19
N ALA A 284 -15.66 -10.26 13.39
CA ALA A 284 -15.01 -10.83 12.19
C ALA A 284 -14.59 -9.75 11.17
N SER A 285 -15.30 -8.61 11.13
CA SER A 285 -14.93 -7.42 10.36
C SER A 285 -13.60 -6.81 10.81
N GLY A 286 -13.24 -6.97 12.09
CA GLY A 286 -12.03 -6.46 12.70
C GLY A 286 -12.24 -5.24 13.60
N GLY A 287 -11.16 -4.78 14.23
CA GLY A 287 -11.15 -3.64 15.13
C GLY A 287 -9.85 -2.85 15.06
N VAL A 288 -9.95 -1.55 15.38
CA VAL A 288 -8.81 -0.64 15.46
C VAL A 288 -8.70 -0.12 16.90
N PHE A 289 -7.52 -0.27 17.49
CA PHE A 289 -7.16 0.26 18.80
C PHE A 289 -6.16 1.38 18.59
N PHE A 290 -6.57 2.62 18.87
CA PHE A 290 -5.70 3.77 18.74
C PHE A 290 -5.39 4.34 20.12
N THR A 291 -4.11 4.51 20.37
CA THR A 291 -3.59 5.02 21.63
C THR A 291 -2.64 6.17 21.35
N TRP A 292 -2.71 7.25 22.14
CA TRP A 292 -1.90 8.44 21.92
C TRP A 292 -1.18 8.86 23.20
N ASN A 293 0.14 9.05 23.10
CA ASN A 293 1.03 9.45 24.21
C ASN A 293 1.07 8.47 25.40
N VAL A 294 0.77 7.20 25.18
CA VAL A 294 0.78 6.14 26.22
C VAL A 294 1.72 4.99 25.85
N LYS A 295 2.01 4.14 26.84
CA LYS A 295 2.62 2.82 26.62
C LYS A 295 1.54 1.78 26.49
N THR A 296 1.56 1.00 25.40
CA THR A 296 0.55 -0.01 25.09
C THR A 296 1.11 -1.40 25.31
N PHE A 297 0.57 -2.17 26.25
CA PHE A 297 0.92 -3.57 26.47
C PHE A 297 -0.08 -4.46 25.74
N VAL A 298 0.41 -5.45 25.01
CA VAL A 298 -0.40 -6.43 24.27
C VAL A 298 0.08 -7.83 24.58
N SER A 299 -0.85 -8.76 24.81
CA SER A 299 -0.51 -10.16 25.08
C SER A 299 -1.62 -11.12 24.65
N GLY A 300 -1.26 -12.38 24.41
CA GLY A 300 -2.20 -13.47 24.20
C GLY A 300 -2.55 -13.79 22.74
N THR A 301 -3.77 -14.28 22.52
CA THR A 301 -4.22 -14.87 21.24
C THR A 301 -5.25 -13.99 20.55
N VAL A 302 -5.03 -13.64 19.28
CA VAL A 302 -5.90 -12.72 18.53
C VAL A 302 -6.81 -13.51 17.59
N ARG A 303 -8.11 -13.46 17.85
CA ARG A 303 -9.15 -13.86 16.89
C ARG A 303 -9.74 -12.58 16.28
N GLY A 304 -10.01 -12.56 14.99
CA GLY A 304 -10.43 -11.34 14.31
C GLY A 304 -9.25 -10.57 13.68
N ARG A 305 -9.58 -9.55 12.91
CA ARG A 305 -8.60 -8.70 12.21
C ARG A 305 -8.35 -7.45 13.04
N VAL A 306 -7.18 -7.34 13.67
CA VAL A 306 -6.91 -6.32 14.67
C VAL A 306 -5.75 -5.43 14.24
N THR A 307 -5.98 -4.12 14.31
CA THR A 307 -4.95 -3.10 14.17
C THR A 307 -4.76 -2.38 15.50
N ILE A 308 -3.52 -2.32 15.99
CA ILE A 308 -3.16 -1.60 17.22
C ILE A 308 -2.14 -0.54 16.86
N VAL A 309 -2.45 0.71 17.17
CA VAL A 309 -1.60 1.85 16.87
C VAL A 309 -1.32 2.63 18.16
N SER A 310 -0.05 2.90 18.42
CA SER A 310 0.39 3.71 19.56
C SER A 310 1.22 4.88 19.07
N GLY A 311 0.60 6.05 18.95
CA GLY A 311 1.25 7.27 18.50
C GLY A 311 1.74 8.15 19.65
N CYS A 312 2.51 9.18 19.33
CA CYS A 312 2.92 10.19 20.30
C CYS A 312 3.12 11.56 19.63
N SER A 313 2.89 12.64 20.39
CA SER A 313 3.35 13.98 20.01
C SER A 313 4.87 14.06 20.20
N GLY A 314 5.57 14.73 19.27
CA GLY A 314 7.03 14.84 19.26
C GLY A 314 7.65 15.16 20.63
N GLY A 315 8.77 14.51 20.94
CA GLY A 315 9.52 14.60 22.19
C GLY A 315 10.75 13.70 22.13
N ALA A 316 11.70 13.83 23.06
CA ALA A 316 12.97 13.09 23.01
C ALA A 316 12.74 11.56 22.94
N PRO A 317 13.44 10.81 22.06
CA PRO A 317 13.22 9.37 21.82
C PRO A 317 13.36 8.48 23.08
N ASN A 318 13.97 9.02 24.14
CA ASN A 318 14.32 8.29 25.36
C ASN A 318 13.26 8.36 26.48
N ASP A 319 12.11 9.01 26.28
CA ASP A 319 11.07 9.17 27.32
C ASP A 319 10.35 7.85 27.72
N GLY A 320 10.82 6.70 27.22
CA GLY A 320 10.57 5.38 27.78
C GLY A 320 9.16 4.78 27.60
N VAL A 321 8.14 5.63 27.60
CA VAL A 321 6.73 5.28 27.85
C VAL A 321 5.85 5.66 26.66
N ARG A 322 6.04 6.81 26.02
CA ARG A 322 5.07 7.35 25.05
C ARG A 322 5.22 6.73 23.66
N GLY A 323 4.11 6.29 23.05
CA GLY A 323 4.09 5.76 21.68
C GLY A 323 4.83 4.43 21.50
N ALA A 324 5.04 3.70 22.62
CA ALA A 324 5.71 2.41 22.63
C ALA A 324 4.68 1.29 22.79
N ILE A 325 4.91 0.18 22.10
CA ILE A 325 4.10 -1.03 22.25
C ILE A 325 4.97 -2.13 22.89
N GLU A 326 4.55 -2.67 24.02
CA GLU A 326 5.16 -3.83 24.67
C GLU A 326 4.35 -5.09 24.36
N VAL A 327 4.95 -6.02 23.62
CA VAL A 327 4.37 -7.35 23.36
C VAL A 327 4.88 -8.28 24.45
N VAL A 328 3.96 -8.82 25.26
CA VAL A 328 4.30 -9.68 26.40
C VAL A 328 4.04 -11.14 26.05
N GLY A 329 5.09 -11.96 26.14
CA GLY A 329 5.04 -13.39 25.88
C GLY A 329 4.78 -13.76 24.42
N ALA A 330 4.25 -14.97 24.20
CA ALA A 330 3.81 -15.40 22.88
C ALA A 330 2.55 -14.63 22.45
N PHE A 331 2.54 -14.18 21.19
CA PHE A 331 1.46 -13.37 20.64
C PHE A 331 1.10 -13.87 19.25
N GLY A 332 -0.13 -14.30 19.02
CA GLY A 332 -0.46 -14.90 17.72
C GLY A 332 -1.90 -15.35 17.56
N TYR A 333 -2.15 -16.21 16.58
CA TYR A 333 -3.49 -16.62 16.17
C TYR A 333 -3.99 -17.86 16.93
N PRO A 334 -5.31 -18.07 17.03
CA PRO A 334 -5.89 -19.21 17.72
C PRO A 334 -5.46 -20.56 17.12
N GLY A 335 -5.33 -21.57 17.98
CA GLY A 335 -5.03 -22.94 17.57
C GLY A 335 -3.61 -23.16 17.02
N ALA A 336 -2.64 -22.35 17.46
CA ALA A 336 -1.25 -22.37 16.97
C ALA A 336 -1.12 -22.10 15.45
N GLN A 337 -2.09 -21.38 14.89
CA GLN A 337 -1.97 -20.88 13.52
C GLN A 337 -0.82 -19.87 13.44
N LEU A 338 -0.02 -19.99 12.39
CA LEU A 338 1.17 -19.17 12.18
C LEU A 338 0.94 -18.03 11.18
N TYR A 339 -0.11 -18.14 10.36
CA TYR A 339 -0.37 -17.22 9.25
C TYR A 339 -1.78 -16.64 9.32
N ALA A 340 -1.92 -15.41 8.85
CA ALA A 340 -3.18 -14.69 8.72
C ALA A 340 -4.15 -15.44 7.79
N ASN A 341 -5.43 -15.19 7.99
CA ASN A 341 -6.51 -15.80 7.21
C ASN A 341 -7.71 -14.83 7.14
N PRO A 342 -8.81 -15.17 6.43
CA PRO A 342 -9.96 -14.27 6.32
C PRO A 342 -10.59 -13.86 7.66
N GLN A 343 -10.40 -14.65 8.72
CA GLN A 343 -10.95 -14.45 10.06
C GLN A 343 -9.97 -13.81 11.03
N SER A 344 -8.65 -13.86 10.78
CA SER A 344 -7.64 -13.35 11.72
C SER A 344 -6.43 -12.73 11.03
N SER A 345 -6.11 -11.50 11.43
CA SER A 345 -4.87 -10.82 11.03
C SER A 345 -4.48 -9.78 12.09
N ILE A 346 -3.18 -9.57 12.27
CA ILE A 346 -2.63 -8.67 13.28
C ILE A 346 -1.76 -7.62 12.59
N PHE A 347 -2.02 -6.35 12.90
CA PHE A 347 -1.14 -5.24 12.56
C PHE A 347 -0.86 -4.39 13.79
N LEU A 348 0.40 -4.15 14.09
CA LEU A 348 0.85 -3.25 15.14
C LEU A 348 1.70 -2.14 14.54
N LEU A 349 1.40 -0.89 14.90
CA LEU A 349 2.17 0.28 14.51
C LEU A 349 2.54 1.11 15.74
N ALA A 350 3.81 1.13 16.10
CA ALA A 350 4.33 1.92 17.20
C ALA A 350 4.96 3.23 16.67
N GLY A 351 4.66 4.36 17.31
CA GLY A 351 5.22 5.66 16.97
C GLY A 351 6.68 5.79 17.35
N ARG A 352 7.12 4.99 18.33
CA ARG A 352 8.51 5.00 18.81
C ARG A 352 9.20 3.65 18.72
N ARG A 353 8.72 2.65 19.45
CA ARG A 353 9.41 1.37 19.57
C ARG A 353 8.49 0.23 19.93
N PHE A 354 8.87 -0.98 19.53
CA PHE A 354 8.41 -2.18 20.19
C PHE A 354 9.34 -2.57 21.34
N ILE A 355 8.75 -3.06 22.41
CA ILE A 355 9.42 -3.78 23.48
C ILE A 355 8.90 -5.21 23.41
N LEU A 356 9.77 -6.18 23.20
CA LEU A 356 9.39 -7.58 23.35
C LEU A 356 9.71 -8.00 24.78
N ASP A 357 8.69 -8.22 25.61
CA ASP A 357 8.85 -8.73 26.97
C ASP A 357 8.62 -10.25 26.97
N ILE A 358 9.72 -10.99 26.91
CA ILE A 358 9.68 -12.44 26.68
C ILE A 358 9.72 -13.19 28.00
N VAL A 359 8.81 -14.15 28.16
CA VAL A 359 8.82 -15.12 29.27
C VAL A 359 9.82 -16.23 28.92
N VAL A 360 10.86 -16.35 29.74
CA VAL A 360 11.94 -17.32 29.55
C VAL A 360 11.44 -18.74 29.83
N ASN A 361 11.56 -19.66 28.83
CA ASN A 361 11.58 -21.14 28.91
C ASN A 361 11.22 -21.79 27.54
N GLY A 362 11.84 -21.36 26.43
CA GLY A 362 11.64 -21.96 25.10
C GLY A 362 11.50 -20.93 23.96
N PRO A 363 11.38 -21.39 22.70
CA PRO A 363 11.22 -20.49 21.56
C PRO A 363 9.93 -19.68 21.70
N THR A 364 10.03 -18.37 21.54
CA THR A 364 8.87 -17.47 21.58
C THR A 364 8.37 -17.23 20.17
N THR A 365 7.09 -17.48 19.94
CA THR A 365 6.45 -17.29 18.65
C THR A 365 5.59 -16.03 18.66
N MET A 366 5.79 -15.18 17.66
CA MET A 366 4.98 -14.02 17.37
C MET A 366 4.42 -14.10 15.96
N ALA A 367 3.16 -13.73 15.76
CA ALA A 367 2.54 -13.66 14.45
C ALA A 367 1.91 -12.29 14.18
N GLY A 368 2.06 -11.77 12.96
CA GLY A 368 1.49 -10.48 12.54
C GLY A 368 2.47 -9.54 11.83
N ALA A 369 1.99 -8.34 11.52
CA ALA A 369 2.80 -7.25 11.00
C ALA A 369 3.17 -6.27 12.12
N PHE A 370 4.46 -6.00 12.31
CA PHE A 370 4.98 -5.17 13.41
C PHE A 370 5.84 -4.04 12.82
N TYR A 371 5.29 -2.83 12.89
CA TYR A 371 5.89 -1.65 12.28
C TYR A 371 6.16 -0.52 13.28
N VAL A 372 7.30 0.13 13.14
CA VAL A 372 7.71 1.32 13.88
C VAL A 372 7.76 2.50 12.92
N GLU A 373 7.18 3.61 13.34
CA GLU A 373 7.34 4.91 12.70
C GLU A 373 8.80 5.36 12.82
N ASN A 374 9.47 5.58 11.69
CA ASN A 374 10.86 6.05 11.61
C ASN A 374 11.89 5.20 12.40
N PRO A 375 12.20 3.98 11.96
CA PRO A 375 13.06 3.06 12.72
C PRO A 375 14.51 3.54 12.94
N ILE A 376 15.03 4.54 12.20
CA ILE A 376 16.40 5.07 12.40
C ILE A 376 16.55 5.85 13.71
N TYR A 377 15.54 6.63 14.10
CA TYR A 377 15.69 7.62 15.18
C TYR A 377 15.43 7.04 16.58
N ASN A 378 14.97 5.78 16.65
CA ASN A 378 14.48 5.16 17.88
C ASN A 378 15.35 4.01 18.40
N SER A 379 16.55 3.81 17.86
CA SER A 379 17.55 2.92 18.44
C SER A 379 18.92 3.61 18.50
N PRO A 380 19.29 4.27 19.63
CA PRO A 380 20.70 4.31 19.96
C PRO A 380 21.08 2.86 20.23
N GLU A 381 21.77 2.26 19.26
CA GLU A 381 22.82 1.27 19.44
C GLU A 381 22.61 0.38 20.67
N CYS A 382 22.15 -0.86 20.45
CA CYS A 382 22.43 -1.94 21.39
C CYS A 382 23.95 -1.97 21.60
N GLY A 383 24.43 -1.34 22.68
CA GLY A 383 25.85 -1.11 22.93
C GLY A 383 26.25 0.25 23.53
N GLY A 384 25.34 1.22 23.69
CA GLY A 384 25.68 2.55 24.22
C GLY A 384 25.06 2.89 25.57
N GLY A 385 25.54 2.32 26.68
CA GLY A 385 25.53 2.91 28.04
C GLY A 385 24.23 3.43 28.69
N GLY A 386 23.06 3.31 28.09
CA GLY A 386 21.80 3.83 28.66
C GLY A 386 20.57 3.11 28.12
N ASP A 387 20.11 2.08 28.85
CA ASP A 387 18.74 1.53 28.94
C ASP A 387 17.84 1.48 27.69
N ALA A 388 18.43 1.30 26.50
CA ALA A 388 17.74 1.11 25.22
C ALA A 388 17.55 -0.37 24.86
N SER A 389 17.21 -1.21 25.84
CA SER A 389 16.85 -2.62 25.56
C SER A 389 15.46 -2.67 24.90
N LEU A 390 15.44 -2.79 23.56
CA LEU A 390 14.24 -3.02 22.74
C LEU A 390 13.63 -4.42 22.95
N ILE A 391 14.35 -5.31 23.63
CA ILE A 391 13.87 -6.60 24.11
C ILE A 391 14.21 -6.68 25.59
N ARG A 392 13.20 -6.92 26.43
CA ARG A 392 13.37 -7.10 27.87
C ARG A 392 13.14 -8.58 28.18
N ARG A 393 14.06 -9.19 28.94
CA ARG A 393 13.85 -10.52 29.54
C ARG A 393 13.15 -10.34 30.88
N ARG A 394 12.02 -11.02 31.11
CA ARG A 394 11.44 -11.15 32.45
C ARG A 394 11.65 -12.59 32.95
N GLY A 395 12.65 -12.79 33.82
CA GLY A 395 12.94 -14.10 34.43
C GLY A 395 14.41 -14.30 34.82
N VAL A 396 14.64 -15.08 35.88
CA VAL A 396 15.96 -15.40 36.45
C VAL A 396 16.70 -16.37 35.53
N GLY A 397 17.75 -15.87 34.85
CA GLY A 397 18.88 -16.63 34.29
C GLY A 397 18.55 -17.75 33.29
N ALA A 398 18.65 -17.47 31.98
CA ALA A 398 18.77 -18.51 30.96
C ALA A 398 20.23 -18.77 30.59
N VAL A 399 20.65 -20.01 30.77
CA VAL A 399 21.89 -20.58 30.21
C VAL A 399 21.52 -21.20 28.85
N GLY A 400 21.81 -20.49 27.75
CA GLY A 400 21.81 -21.02 26.38
C GLY A 400 20.61 -20.66 25.46
N GLY A 401 20.91 -20.26 24.21
CA GLY A 401 20.17 -20.65 22.99
C GLY A 401 18.72 -20.18 22.73
N ASP A 402 18.25 -19.06 23.29
CA ASP A 402 16.86 -18.63 23.03
C ASP A 402 16.64 -18.12 21.59
N GLN A 403 15.62 -18.67 20.90
CA GLN A 403 15.21 -18.28 19.55
C GLN A 403 13.86 -17.55 19.55
N ILE A 404 13.77 -16.45 18.82
CA ILE A 404 12.52 -15.72 18.55
C ILE A 404 12.06 -16.07 17.15
N ASN A 405 10.84 -16.61 17.03
CA ASN A 405 10.21 -16.91 15.75
C ASN A 405 9.14 -15.86 15.45
N ILE A 406 9.31 -15.11 14.35
CA ILE A 406 8.32 -14.12 13.89
C ILE A 406 7.71 -14.63 12.60
N TYR A 407 6.40 -14.82 12.58
CA TYR A 407 5.63 -15.18 11.38
C TYR A 407 4.87 -13.95 10.89
N GLY A 408 5.40 -13.29 9.86
CA GLY A 408 4.76 -12.10 9.35
C GLY A 408 5.70 -11.13 8.67
N SER A 409 5.62 -9.88 9.12
CA SER A 409 6.31 -8.75 8.51
C SER A 409 6.81 -7.81 9.60
N TRP A 410 8.05 -7.38 9.50
CA TRP A 410 8.73 -6.66 10.58
C TRP A 410 9.65 -5.57 10.03
N ASN A 411 9.64 -4.37 10.61
CA ASN A 411 10.52 -3.26 10.19
C ASN A 411 11.38 -2.66 11.33
N ASN A 412 11.34 -3.23 12.53
CA ASN A 412 11.95 -2.63 13.71
C ASN A 412 13.38 -3.12 13.90
N SER A 413 14.34 -2.21 14.10
CA SER A 413 15.75 -2.51 14.30
C SER A 413 16.02 -3.10 15.70
N GLY A 414 15.58 -4.33 15.94
CA GLY A 414 15.85 -5.04 17.19
C GLY A 414 17.09 -5.90 17.08
N SER A 415 18.29 -5.32 17.00
CA SER A 415 19.54 -6.10 17.01
C SER A 415 19.97 -6.37 18.46
N CYS A 416 19.47 -7.43 19.09
CA CYS A 416 19.92 -7.81 20.44
C CYS A 416 20.84 -9.03 20.38
N GLU A 417 22.10 -8.86 20.77
CA GLU A 417 23.15 -9.90 20.84
C GLU A 417 22.78 -11.12 21.74
N ALA A 418 21.61 -11.11 22.37
CA ALA A 418 21.15 -12.12 23.33
C ALA A 418 20.17 -13.17 22.76
N PHE A 419 19.66 -13.00 21.53
CA PHE A 419 18.66 -13.88 20.92
C PHE A 419 18.96 -14.14 19.45
N ASN A 420 18.73 -15.37 18.98
CA ASN A 420 18.72 -15.66 17.55
C ASN A 420 17.32 -15.45 17.00
N TRP A 421 17.22 -14.85 15.82
CA TRP A 421 15.94 -14.57 15.17
C TRP A 421 15.71 -15.54 14.03
N ARG A 422 14.44 -15.92 13.89
CA ARG A 422 13.95 -16.58 12.69
C ARG A 422 12.69 -15.91 12.21
N VAL A 423 12.78 -15.28 11.04
CA VAL A 423 11.69 -14.49 10.48
C VAL A 423 11.10 -15.22 9.29
N PHE A 424 9.86 -15.66 9.42
CA PHE A 424 9.06 -16.31 8.40
C PHE A 424 8.15 -15.29 7.70
N HIS A 425 7.98 -15.45 6.39
CA HIS A 425 7.04 -14.62 5.62
C HIS A 425 5.60 -15.11 5.77
N ASP A 426 4.69 -14.18 6.07
CA ASP A 426 3.25 -14.43 5.95
C ASP A 426 2.68 -13.69 4.73
N PRO A 427 2.51 -14.38 3.58
CA PRO A 427 1.92 -13.77 2.39
C PRO A 427 0.43 -13.43 2.57
N SER A 428 -0.23 -14.06 3.53
CA SER A 428 -1.67 -13.86 3.79
C SER A 428 -1.96 -12.49 4.41
N LEU A 429 -0.97 -11.82 5.01
CA LEU A 429 -1.12 -10.44 5.52
C LEU A 429 -1.48 -9.45 4.40
N THR A 430 -1.01 -9.69 3.18
CA THR A 430 -1.35 -8.85 2.02
C THR A 430 -2.77 -9.13 1.50
N LEU A 431 -3.23 -10.38 1.61
CA LEU A 431 -4.54 -10.84 1.15
C LEU A 431 -5.65 -10.49 2.15
N TYR A 432 -5.34 -10.57 3.44
CA TYR A 432 -6.26 -10.35 4.55
C TYR A 432 -5.72 -9.28 5.51
N PRO A 433 -5.45 -8.05 5.05
CA PRO A 433 -4.93 -7.01 5.92
C PRO A 433 -5.92 -6.70 7.04
N ALA A 434 -5.39 -6.31 8.19
CA ALA A 434 -6.20 -5.74 9.25
C ALA A 434 -6.81 -4.39 8.81
N PRO A 435 -7.98 -3.98 9.32
CA PRO A 435 -8.58 -2.70 8.96
C PRO A 435 -7.68 -1.54 9.44
N GLY A 436 -7.62 -0.43 8.70
CA GLY A 436 -6.80 0.73 9.10
C GLY A 436 -5.29 0.59 8.84
N VAL A 437 -4.87 -0.47 8.15
CA VAL A 437 -3.50 -0.61 7.62
C VAL A 437 -3.28 0.43 6.52
N PRO A 438 -2.16 1.17 6.50
CA PRO A 438 -1.84 2.08 5.41
C PRO A 438 -1.66 1.37 4.07
N GLU A 439 -2.14 2.01 3.01
CA GLU A 439 -2.19 1.45 1.66
C GLU A 439 -1.64 2.46 0.65
N TYR A 440 -0.99 1.99 -0.42
CA TYR A 440 -0.62 2.86 -1.53
C TYR A 440 -1.46 2.57 -2.77
N PRO A 441 -1.83 3.61 -3.54
CA PRO A 441 -2.53 3.43 -4.80
C PRO A 441 -1.57 3.00 -5.91
N ALA A 442 -1.88 1.91 -6.59
CA ALA A 442 -1.19 1.44 -7.78
C ALA A 442 -2.14 1.45 -8.99
N LEU A 443 -1.71 2.08 -10.09
CA LEU A 443 -2.44 2.05 -11.35
C LEU A 443 -2.27 0.67 -12.00
N MET A 444 -3.33 -0.13 -12.02
CA MET A 444 -3.32 -1.51 -12.53
C MET A 444 -3.62 -1.60 -14.02
N SER A 445 -4.49 -0.73 -14.51
CA SER A 445 -4.78 -0.70 -15.93
C SER A 445 -5.20 0.68 -16.38
N TRP A 446 -4.82 1.01 -17.61
CA TRP A 446 -5.29 2.17 -18.36
C TRP A 446 -5.80 1.66 -19.70
N ARG A 447 -7.11 1.55 -19.83
CA ARG A 447 -7.74 0.97 -21.02
C ARG A 447 -8.56 2.00 -21.76
N ARG A 448 -8.39 1.98 -23.08
CA ARG A 448 -9.16 2.78 -24.00
C ARG A 448 -10.05 1.86 -24.81
N TYR A 449 -11.36 2.08 -24.74
CA TYR A 449 -12.30 1.32 -25.55
C TYR A 449 -12.33 1.87 -26.97
N ARG A 450 -12.04 1.01 -27.95
CA ARG A 450 -12.38 1.24 -29.35
C ARG A 450 -13.83 0.83 -29.54
N ASN A 451 -14.76 1.74 -29.25
CA ASN A 451 -16.10 1.66 -29.83
C ASN A 451 -16.04 2.14 -31.28
#